data_AF-A0A0A3XH09-F1
#
_entry.id   AF-A0A0A3XH09-F1
#
_cell.length_a   1.000
_cell.length_b   1.000
_cell.length_c   1.000
_cell.angle_alpha   90.00
_cell.angle_beta   90.00
_cell.angle_gamma   90.00
#
_symmetry.space_group_name_H-M   'P 1'
#
loop_
_entity.id
_entity.type
_entity.pdbx_description
1 polymer ?
#
loop_
_entity_poly.entity_id
_entity_poly.type
_entity_poly.pdbx_seq_one_letter_code
_entity_poly.pdbx_strand_id
1 'polypeptide(L)'
;MTSANRTQVVCVRESTLGVTPNTPRMRKMRITGESLSFAPTYVDSEELRDDRMLGDPIKTNQVSQGGINFELSYPDDLSPMSEIIMSAFENAWVNTPQFFNDGTADSIITDAGTVASTYAVNAGGTAVKVGHLVQAKGFGQAANNQIFRASASTATTVVGATGLVAEMAPPGTASLKVVGFAGASGDLTALADGLGSTALDFTTLGLAVGQAVKVGGSAAGTQFAFLISAGTKARAAAYARVTGIAANKLTLDNLPSGWTTDAGTGKTIWVFFGDQIKNGVTKNSLSIEKGFLAQPVPSYITNLGMCANTFSVDMTSGDKIKGSVAFTGMGGGISTTTLDAAPDAVTTGVVMAANANVGRLGVNQVQLGAPNWAKGFTLQINNNLRSRDAVDSDAPVDIADGECTVTGKLTTYFGSKDEVEAFYNGTPRQINSRVTKNGQTLFFQIPRAIYRGGGNPQATAKNTDVMADFDWQAAQDVATNAHIILDRLPYVE
;
A
#
# COMPACT_ATOMS: atom_id res chain seq x y z
N MET A 1 22.87 -30.69 -4.25
CA MET A 1 22.86 -29.56 -3.30
C MET A 1 22.00 -28.45 -3.88
N THR A 2 21.15 -27.81 -3.07
CA THR A 2 20.31 -26.69 -3.55
C THR A 2 21.07 -25.37 -3.40
N SER A 3 20.79 -24.41 -4.29
CA SER A 3 21.34 -23.04 -4.20
C SER A 3 20.24 -22.11 -3.70
N ALA A 4 20.55 -21.28 -2.70
CA ALA A 4 19.61 -20.27 -2.20
C ALA A 4 19.14 -19.30 -3.30
N ASN A 5 19.98 -19.05 -4.32
CA ASN A 5 19.64 -18.22 -5.48
C ASN A 5 18.63 -18.88 -6.44
N ARG A 6 18.25 -20.13 -6.19
CA ARG A 6 17.25 -20.89 -6.95
C ARG A 6 16.03 -21.26 -6.09
N THR A 7 15.86 -20.57 -4.96
CA THR A 7 14.63 -20.63 -4.16
C THR A 7 13.59 -19.68 -4.77
N GLN A 8 12.36 -20.17 -4.91
CA GLN A 8 11.21 -19.40 -5.33
C GLN A 8 10.23 -19.30 -4.16
N VAL A 9 9.63 -18.13 -3.97
CA VAL A 9 8.50 -17.95 -3.06
C VAL A 9 7.33 -17.40 -3.85
N VAL A 10 6.17 -18.03 -3.72
CA VAL A 10 4.93 -17.65 -4.36
C VAL A 10 3.81 -17.61 -3.32
N CYS A 11 2.78 -16.79 -3.55
CA CYS A 11 1.61 -16.76 -2.67
C CYS A 11 0.29 -16.58 -3.44
N VAL A 12 -0.80 -16.90 -2.75
CA VAL A 12 -2.17 -16.62 -3.15
C VAL A 12 -3.00 -16.28 -1.91
N ARG A 13 -4.02 -15.42 -2.07
CA ARG A 13 -4.99 -15.14 -1.01
C ARG A 13 -5.93 -16.32 -0.82
N GLU A 14 -6.23 -16.65 0.43
CA GLU A 14 -7.25 -17.64 0.78
C GLU A 14 -8.60 -16.93 0.98
N SER A 15 -9.69 -17.54 0.50
CA SER A 15 -11.05 -17.08 0.82
C SER A 15 -11.53 -17.59 2.18
N THR A 16 -10.89 -18.64 2.67
CA THR A 16 -11.19 -19.28 3.95
C THR A 16 -9.86 -19.63 4.61
N LEU A 17 -9.71 -19.24 5.87
CA LEU A 17 -8.48 -19.39 6.63
C LEU A 17 -7.98 -20.85 6.57
N GLY A 18 -6.72 -21.03 6.12
CA GLY A 18 -6.07 -22.33 6.05
C GLY A 18 -6.42 -23.17 4.80
N VAL A 19 -7.27 -22.65 3.91
CA VAL A 19 -7.72 -23.38 2.71
C VAL A 19 -7.18 -22.71 1.45
N THR A 20 -6.24 -23.39 0.80
CA THR A 20 -5.75 -22.98 -0.53
C THR A 20 -6.89 -23.01 -1.55
N PRO A 21 -7.07 -21.97 -2.38
CA PRO A 21 -8.04 -21.98 -3.46
C PRO A 21 -7.85 -23.19 -4.39
N ASN A 22 -8.96 -23.74 -4.91
CA ASN A 22 -8.89 -24.75 -5.96
C ASN A 22 -8.27 -24.13 -7.22
N THR A 23 -7.29 -24.80 -7.83
CA THR A 23 -6.48 -24.27 -8.95
C THR A 23 -5.94 -22.85 -8.66
N PRO A 24 -5.06 -22.70 -7.65
CA PRO A 24 -4.63 -21.38 -7.21
C PRO A 24 -3.78 -20.71 -8.29
N ARG A 25 -4.09 -19.46 -8.61
CA ARG A 25 -3.21 -18.60 -9.42
C ARG A 25 -2.17 -17.96 -8.52
N MET A 26 -1.03 -18.62 -8.37
CA MET A 26 0.03 -18.21 -7.46
C MET A 26 0.86 -17.09 -8.09
N ARG A 27 1.38 -16.17 -7.27
CA ARG A 27 2.18 -15.03 -7.75
C ARG A 27 3.56 -15.00 -7.14
N LYS A 28 4.60 -14.82 -7.95
CA LYS A 28 6.00 -14.78 -7.48
C LYS A 28 6.27 -13.53 -6.65
N MET A 29 6.91 -13.73 -5.50
CA MET A 29 7.26 -12.69 -4.55
C MET A 29 8.67 -12.15 -4.79
N ARG A 30 8.87 -10.87 -4.45
CA ARG A 30 10.20 -10.24 -4.39
C ARG A 30 10.70 -10.27 -2.97
N ILE A 31 11.73 -11.06 -2.72
CA ILE A 31 12.26 -11.25 -1.38
C ILE A 31 13.76 -10.96 -1.35
N THR A 32 14.25 -10.52 -0.20
CA THR A 32 15.68 -10.41 0.13
C THR A 32 16.11 -11.45 1.17
N GLY A 33 15.14 -12.11 1.81
CA GLY A 33 15.36 -13.21 2.74
C GLY A 33 14.02 -13.81 3.18
N GLU A 34 14.08 -15.03 3.68
CA GLU A 34 12.92 -15.76 4.21
C GLU A 34 13.34 -16.59 5.43
N SER A 35 12.42 -16.74 6.37
CA SER A 35 12.54 -17.62 7.53
C SER A 35 11.27 -18.45 7.76
N LEU A 36 10.50 -18.68 6.69
CA LEU A 36 9.26 -19.44 6.73
C LEU A 36 9.57 -20.88 7.16
N SER A 37 8.80 -21.37 8.11
CA SER A 37 8.99 -22.70 8.69
C SER A 37 7.64 -23.37 8.85
N PHE A 38 7.59 -24.63 8.45
CA PHE A 38 6.54 -25.56 8.82
C PHE A 38 7.20 -26.64 9.65
N ALA A 39 6.91 -26.67 10.96
CA ALA A 39 7.61 -27.53 11.90
C ALA A 39 6.62 -28.28 12.82
N PRO A 40 6.72 -29.63 12.89
CA PRO A 40 6.06 -30.40 13.93
C PRO A 40 6.73 -30.20 15.30
N THR A 41 5.93 -30.28 16.36
CA THR A 41 6.38 -30.34 17.75
C THR A 41 6.21 -31.76 18.27
N TYR A 42 7.19 -32.23 19.04
CA TYR A 42 7.19 -33.57 19.64
C TYR A 42 7.33 -33.47 21.16
N VAL A 43 6.78 -34.45 21.86
CA VAL A 43 7.01 -34.69 23.28
C VAL A 43 7.57 -36.09 23.48
N ASP A 44 8.47 -36.25 24.44
CA ASP A 44 8.99 -37.55 24.81
C ASP A 44 8.01 -38.25 25.77
N SER A 45 7.93 -39.57 25.67
CA SER A 45 7.14 -40.38 26.60
C SER A 45 7.80 -40.40 27.99
N GLU A 46 7.00 -40.27 29.05
CA GLU A 46 7.43 -40.44 30.45
C GLU A 46 7.40 -41.92 30.90
N GLU A 47 7.24 -42.87 29.98
CA GLU A 47 7.21 -44.30 30.28
C GLU A 47 8.52 -44.76 30.97
N LEU A 48 8.38 -45.37 32.15
CA LEU A 48 9.50 -45.99 32.87
C LEU A 48 9.78 -47.37 32.27
N ARG A 49 10.96 -47.53 31.67
CA ARG A 49 11.43 -48.79 31.09
C ARG A 49 12.60 -49.36 31.89
N ASP A 50 12.63 -50.68 32.04
CA ASP A 50 13.69 -51.43 32.74
C ASP A 50 14.95 -51.62 31.88
N ASP A 51 14.86 -51.40 30.58
CA ASP A 51 15.97 -51.46 29.60
C ASP A 51 16.83 -50.17 29.53
N ARG A 52 16.44 -49.12 30.29
CA ARG A 52 17.09 -47.78 30.29
C ARG A 52 17.09 -47.08 28.92
N MET A 53 16.20 -47.43 28.01
CA MET A 53 16.05 -46.77 26.70
C MET A 53 14.87 -45.79 26.69
N LEU A 54 14.89 -44.83 25.76
CA LEU A 54 13.77 -43.91 25.50
C LEU A 54 12.86 -44.47 24.39
N GLY A 55 11.57 -44.20 24.48
CA GLY A 55 10.62 -44.48 23.39
C GLY A 55 10.69 -43.45 22.27
N ASP A 56 9.98 -43.71 21.16
CA ASP A 56 9.88 -42.79 20.04
C ASP A 56 9.14 -41.49 20.45
N PRO A 57 9.60 -40.30 20.02
CA PRO A 57 8.92 -39.04 20.28
C PRO A 57 7.52 -38.99 19.64
N ILE A 58 6.55 -38.43 20.37
CA ILE A 58 5.14 -38.35 19.96
C ILE A 58 4.87 -36.96 19.39
N LYS A 59 4.38 -36.87 18.15
CA LYS A 59 3.98 -35.59 17.54
C LYS A 59 2.74 -35.05 18.26
N THR A 60 2.78 -33.81 18.73
CA THR A 60 1.67 -33.18 19.46
C THR A 60 1.05 -31.99 18.75
N ASN A 61 1.81 -31.28 17.92
CA ASN A 61 1.30 -30.14 17.16
C ASN A 61 2.17 -29.92 15.90
N GLN A 62 1.74 -29.04 15.00
CA GLN A 62 2.53 -28.50 13.91
C GLN A 62 2.15 -27.04 13.70
N VAL A 63 3.15 -26.19 13.50
CA VAL A 63 2.90 -24.76 13.32
C VAL A 63 3.61 -24.27 12.06
N SER A 64 2.92 -23.38 11.36
CA SER A 64 3.47 -22.61 10.26
C SER A 64 3.74 -21.19 10.73
N GLN A 65 4.97 -20.70 10.57
CA GLN A 65 5.39 -19.38 11.05
C GLN A 65 6.60 -18.87 10.29
N GLY A 66 7.06 -17.67 10.62
CA GLY A 66 8.30 -17.10 10.09
C GLY A 66 8.04 -15.86 9.25
N GLY A 67 9.08 -15.34 8.62
CA GLY A 67 9.01 -14.04 7.97
C GLY A 67 9.55 -13.98 6.56
N ILE A 68 9.24 -12.86 5.90
CA ILE A 68 9.75 -12.50 4.59
C ILE A 68 10.33 -11.09 4.69
N ASN A 69 11.56 -10.94 4.22
CA ASN A 69 12.21 -9.63 4.07
C ASN A 69 12.10 -9.19 2.62
N PHE A 70 11.91 -7.89 2.40
CA PHE A 70 11.72 -7.34 1.06
C PHE A 70 12.24 -5.91 0.95
N GLU A 71 12.31 -5.42 -0.28
CA GLU A 71 12.54 -4.02 -0.61
C GLU A 71 11.23 -3.42 -1.11
N LEU A 72 10.86 -2.24 -0.61
CA LEU A 72 9.57 -1.65 -0.94
C LEU A 72 9.54 -1.25 -2.43
N SER A 73 8.51 -1.74 -3.11
CA SER A 73 8.10 -1.31 -4.45
C SER A 73 6.61 -1.02 -4.41
N TYR A 74 6.08 -0.40 -5.47
CA TYR A 74 4.66 -0.07 -5.51
C TYR A 74 3.81 -1.36 -5.43
N PRO A 75 2.88 -1.47 -4.45
CA PRO A 75 2.02 -2.63 -4.29
C PRO A 75 0.84 -2.51 -5.24
N ASP A 76 1.03 -2.93 -6.49
CA ASP A 76 -0.08 -3.04 -7.45
C ASP A 76 -1.19 -3.93 -6.88
N ASP A 77 -2.43 -3.70 -7.30
CA ASP A 77 -3.56 -4.49 -6.81
C ASP A 77 -3.37 -5.98 -7.08
N LEU A 78 -3.78 -6.82 -6.14
CA LEU A 78 -3.59 -8.28 -6.16
C LEU A 78 -2.12 -8.76 -6.19
N SER A 79 -1.13 -7.86 -6.15
CA SER A 79 0.28 -8.25 -6.03
C SER A 79 0.57 -8.84 -4.64
N PRO A 80 1.59 -9.71 -4.49
CA PRO A 80 1.97 -10.24 -3.19
C PRO A 80 2.20 -9.17 -2.10
N MET A 81 2.74 -8.00 -2.48
CA MET A 81 2.94 -6.91 -1.53
C MET A 81 1.60 -6.30 -1.06
N SER A 82 0.65 -6.14 -1.99
CA SER A 82 -0.70 -5.68 -1.67
C SER A 82 -1.41 -6.66 -0.74
N GLU A 83 -1.23 -7.96 -0.95
CA GLU A 83 -1.77 -9.03 -0.11
C GLU A 83 -1.20 -9.02 1.32
N ILE A 84 0.13 -8.86 1.44
CA ILE A 84 0.79 -8.71 2.74
C ILE A 84 0.26 -7.50 3.49
N ILE A 85 0.12 -6.37 2.79
CA ILE A 85 -0.39 -5.13 3.40
C ILE A 85 -1.84 -5.32 3.87
N MET A 86 -2.70 -5.98 3.09
CA MET A 86 -4.07 -6.30 3.51
C MET A 86 -4.12 -7.18 4.76
N SER A 87 -3.24 -8.19 4.82
CA SER A 87 -3.09 -9.05 6.00
C SER A 87 -2.61 -8.25 7.21
N ALA A 88 -1.60 -7.40 7.05
CA ALA A 88 -1.04 -6.61 8.13
C ALA A 88 -2.00 -5.54 8.67
N PHE A 89 -2.82 -4.94 7.80
CA PHE A 89 -3.82 -3.95 8.20
C PHE A 89 -5.12 -4.59 8.70
N GLU A 90 -5.27 -5.91 8.59
CA GLU A 90 -6.54 -6.62 8.82
C GLU A 90 -7.72 -5.91 8.14
N ASN A 91 -7.54 -5.55 6.87
CA ASN A 91 -8.56 -4.85 6.11
C ASN A 91 -8.39 -5.06 4.61
N ALA A 92 -9.42 -4.74 3.84
CA ALA A 92 -9.34 -4.69 2.40
C ALA A 92 -8.97 -3.28 1.90
N TRP A 93 -8.30 -3.23 0.74
CA TRP A 93 -8.13 -1.98 0.01
C TRP A 93 -9.48 -1.45 -0.45
N VAL A 94 -9.73 -0.18 -0.22
CA VAL A 94 -10.77 0.58 -0.91
C VAL A 94 -10.18 1.03 -2.24
N ASN A 95 -10.39 0.20 -3.26
CA ASN A 95 -9.88 0.43 -4.61
C ASN A 95 -10.73 1.45 -5.37
N THR A 96 -10.08 2.38 -6.07
CA THR A 96 -10.75 3.19 -7.09
C THR A 96 -11.19 2.31 -8.26
N PRO A 97 -12.25 2.69 -9.00
CA PRO A 97 -12.76 1.89 -10.11
C PRO A 97 -11.66 1.51 -11.10
N GLN A 98 -11.62 0.22 -11.45
CA GLN A 98 -10.58 -0.34 -12.31
C GLN A 98 -11.13 -1.48 -13.16
N PHE A 99 -10.59 -1.61 -14.36
CA PHE A 99 -10.91 -2.64 -15.34
C PHE A 99 -9.59 -3.12 -15.92
N PHE A 100 -9.34 -4.42 -15.91
CA PHE A 100 -8.09 -4.99 -16.40
C PHE A 100 -8.33 -6.34 -17.04
N ASN A 101 -7.84 -6.53 -18.26
CA ASN A 101 -8.01 -7.79 -18.98
C ASN A 101 -7.15 -8.94 -18.42
N ASP A 102 -6.22 -8.65 -17.52
CA ASP A 102 -5.50 -9.62 -16.69
C ASP A 102 -5.01 -10.87 -17.43
N GLY A 103 -4.31 -10.64 -18.54
CA GLY A 103 -3.71 -11.68 -19.38
C GLY A 103 -4.65 -12.31 -20.40
N THR A 104 -5.97 -12.09 -20.30
CA THR A 104 -6.96 -12.60 -21.24
C THR A 104 -7.59 -11.45 -22.01
N ALA A 105 -7.29 -11.34 -23.32
CA ALA A 105 -7.90 -10.32 -24.18
C ALA A 105 -9.44 -10.40 -24.15
N ASP A 106 -10.11 -9.25 -24.29
CA ASP A 106 -11.59 -9.16 -24.35
C ASP A 106 -12.33 -9.73 -23.11
N SER A 107 -11.67 -9.78 -21.93
CA SER A 107 -12.27 -10.37 -20.73
C SER A 107 -13.07 -9.36 -19.89
N ILE A 108 -12.52 -8.16 -19.67
CA ILE A 108 -13.17 -7.08 -18.91
C ILE A 108 -13.40 -5.86 -19.79
N ILE A 109 -12.38 -5.42 -20.53
CA ILE A 109 -12.45 -4.34 -21.52
C ILE A 109 -12.58 -4.99 -22.88
N THR A 110 -13.71 -4.76 -23.54
CA THR A 110 -14.12 -5.51 -24.72
C THR A 110 -13.97 -4.75 -26.02
N ASP A 111 -13.95 -3.41 -25.95
CA ASP A 111 -13.76 -2.55 -27.12
C ASP A 111 -13.13 -1.21 -26.71
N ALA A 112 -12.38 -0.61 -27.63
CA ALA A 112 -12.02 0.80 -27.56
C ALA A 112 -12.24 1.45 -28.93
N GLY A 113 -12.91 2.60 -28.96
CA GLY A 113 -12.93 3.47 -30.13
C GLY A 113 -13.81 3.03 -31.31
N THR A 114 -14.51 1.89 -31.26
CA THR A 114 -15.53 1.57 -32.28
C THR A 114 -16.69 2.56 -32.21
N VAL A 115 -17.10 2.92 -30.99
CA VAL A 115 -17.90 4.11 -30.73
C VAL A 115 -16.95 5.24 -30.35
N ALA A 116 -17.10 6.39 -31.00
CA ALA A 116 -16.27 7.56 -30.75
C ALA A 116 -16.18 7.87 -29.24
N SER A 117 -14.97 8.19 -28.78
CA SER A 117 -14.70 8.60 -27.39
C SER A 117 -15.04 7.58 -26.29
N THR A 118 -15.30 6.32 -26.66
CA THR A 118 -15.84 5.30 -25.75
C THR A 118 -14.91 4.10 -25.60
N TYR A 119 -14.72 3.64 -24.37
CA TYR A 119 -14.26 2.30 -24.04
C TYR A 119 -15.46 1.46 -23.59
N ALA A 120 -15.57 0.23 -24.09
CA ALA A 120 -16.56 -0.73 -23.61
C ALA A 120 -15.94 -1.62 -22.52
N VAL A 121 -16.71 -1.84 -21.46
CA VAL A 121 -16.40 -2.78 -20.38
C VAL A 121 -17.55 -3.78 -20.24
N ASN A 122 -17.24 -5.00 -19.84
CA ASN A 122 -18.25 -6.06 -19.68
C ASN A 122 -19.28 -5.70 -18.59
N ALA A 123 -18.83 -5.12 -17.47
CA ALA A 123 -19.69 -4.66 -16.38
C ALA A 123 -18.98 -3.60 -15.53
N GLY A 124 -19.72 -2.96 -14.61
CA GLY A 124 -19.17 -2.09 -13.57
C GLY A 124 -18.81 -0.66 -14.02
N GLY A 125 -19.05 -0.29 -15.28
CA GLY A 125 -18.73 1.04 -15.79
C GLY A 125 -19.40 2.20 -15.03
N THR A 126 -20.56 1.96 -14.39
CA THR A 126 -21.28 2.95 -13.56
C THR A 126 -20.49 3.39 -12.33
N ALA A 127 -19.46 2.64 -11.92
CA ALA A 127 -18.56 3.03 -10.85
C ALA A 127 -17.67 4.22 -11.24
N VAL A 128 -17.38 4.39 -12.54
CA VAL A 128 -16.74 5.61 -13.05
C VAL A 128 -17.76 6.73 -13.05
N LYS A 129 -17.46 7.87 -12.44
CA LYS A 129 -18.34 9.03 -12.40
C LYS A 129 -17.83 10.15 -13.31
N VAL A 130 -18.74 11.04 -13.68
CA VAL A 130 -18.38 12.25 -14.43
C VAL A 130 -17.33 13.03 -13.64
N GLY A 131 -16.25 13.43 -14.31
CA GLY A 131 -15.12 14.10 -13.67
C GLY A 131 -14.02 13.18 -13.17
N HIS A 132 -14.18 11.85 -13.12
CA HIS A 132 -13.05 10.95 -12.87
C HIS A 132 -11.98 11.11 -13.95
N LEU A 133 -10.72 11.16 -13.55
CA LEU A 133 -9.57 11.00 -14.43
C LEU A 133 -9.28 9.51 -14.56
N VAL A 134 -9.38 8.99 -15.77
CA VAL A 134 -9.15 7.58 -16.09
C VAL A 134 -7.86 7.47 -16.89
N GLN A 135 -6.94 6.65 -16.42
CA GLN A 135 -5.76 6.24 -17.17
C GLN A 135 -6.09 4.98 -17.96
N ALA A 136 -6.01 5.09 -19.28
CA ALA A 136 -6.02 3.96 -20.20
C ALA A 136 -4.58 3.60 -20.57
N LYS A 137 -4.19 2.34 -20.37
CA LYS A 137 -2.86 1.83 -20.73
C LYS A 137 -2.90 0.37 -21.15
N GLY A 138 -1.87 -0.06 -21.88
CA GLY A 138 -1.69 -1.44 -22.31
C GLY A 138 -2.57 -1.86 -23.49
N PHE A 139 -3.18 -0.91 -24.20
CA PHE A 139 -3.88 -1.12 -25.46
C PHE A 139 -2.88 -1.27 -26.62
N GLY A 140 -3.22 -2.06 -27.63
CA GLY A 140 -2.39 -2.25 -28.82
C GLY A 140 -2.28 -0.98 -29.67
N GLN A 141 -3.35 -0.18 -29.72
CA GLN A 141 -3.32 1.10 -30.42
C GLN A 141 -2.77 2.22 -29.52
N ALA A 142 -1.72 2.89 -29.98
CA ALA A 142 -1.06 3.96 -29.20
C ALA A 142 -2.03 5.08 -28.78
N ALA A 143 -2.98 5.45 -29.66
CA ALA A 143 -3.97 6.50 -29.38
C ALA A 143 -4.97 6.12 -28.26
N ASN A 144 -5.15 4.82 -27.99
CA ASN A 144 -6.00 4.33 -26.90
C ASN A 144 -5.28 4.34 -25.55
N ASN A 145 -3.99 4.69 -25.50
CA ASN A 145 -3.22 4.80 -24.28
C ASN A 145 -3.12 6.28 -23.86
N GLN A 146 -4.07 6.75 -23.05
CA GLN A 146 -4.19 8.15 -22.68
C GLN A 146 -4.80 8.34 -21.29
N ILE A 147 -4.68 9.56 -20.76
CA ILE A 147 -5.41 9.99 -19.55
C ILE A 147 -6.50 10.96 -19.98
N PHE A 148 -7.72 10.68 -19.56
CA PHE A 148 -8.87 11.48 -19.95
C PHE A 148 -9.83 11.70 -18.79
N ARG A 149 -10.59 12.79 -18.86
CA ARG A 149 -11.68 13.07 -17.94
C ARG A 149 -12.95 12.36 -18.43
N ALA A 150 -13.53 11.50 -17.61
CA ALA A 150 -14.80 10.86 -17.91
C ALA A 150 -15.90 11.92 -18.04
N SER A 151 -16.59 11.92 -19.17
CA SER A 151 -17.74 12.79 -19.46
C SER A 151 -19.07 12.10 -19.19
N ALA A 152 -19.12 10.77 -19.35
CA ALA A 152 -20.28 9.93 -19.04
C ALA A 152 -19.83 8.48 -18.83
N SER A 153 -20.68 7.69 -18.17
CA SER A 153 -20.50 6.24 -18.04
C SER A 153 -21.85 5.54 -17.94
N THR A 154 -21.88 4.27 -18.34
CA THR A 154 -23.00 3.36 -18.14
C THR A 154 -22.48 2.05 -17.52
N ALA A 155 -23.33 1.03 -17.35
CA ALA A 155 -22.88 -0.27 -16.84
C ALA A 155 -21.76 -0.90 -17.70
N THR A 156 -21.75 -0.59 -19.00
CA THR A 156 -20.86 -1.22 -19.99
C THR A 156 -20.01 -0.24 -20.78
N THR A 157 -20.05 1.06 -20.47
CA THR A 157 -19.28 2.07 -21.22
C THR A 157 -18.65 3.12 -20.31
N VAL A 158 -17.46 3.58 -20.71
CA VAL A 158 -16.76 4.73 -20.13
C VAL A 158 -16.43 5.69 -21.27
N VAL A 159 -16.93 6.92 -21.19
CA VAL A 159 -16.86 7.92 -22.26
C VAL A 159 -16.06 9.13 -21.80
N GLY A 160 -15.22 9.68 -22.67
CA GLY A 160 -14.51 10.95 -22.41
C GLY A 160 -13.14 11.08 -23.08
N ALA A 161 -12.63 10.02 -23.69
CA ALA A 161 -11.37 10.06 -24.42
C ALA A 161 -11.52 10.76 -25.78
N THR A 162 -10.42 11.23 -26.35
CA THR A 162 -10.40 11.88 -27.67
C THR A 162 -9.48 11.11 -28.62
N GLY A 163 -9.87 11.07 -29.91
CA GLY A 163 -9.04 10.46 -30.96
C GLY A 163 -8.79 8.96 -30.81
N LEU A 164 -9.71 8.21 -30.20
CA LEU A 164 -9.60 6.74 -30.11
C LEU A 164 -9.57 6.09 -31.49
N VAL A 165 -8.81 5.00 -31.60
CA VAL A 165 -8.76 4.15 -32.79
C VAL A 165 -9.47 2.85 -32.47
N ALA A 166 -10.35 2.40 -33.37
CA ALA A 166 -11.09 1.16 -33.20
C ALA A 166 -10.15 -0.03 -32.92
N GLU A 167 -10.39 -0.68 -31.80
CA GLU A 167 -9.66 -1.83 -31.30
C GLU A 167 -10.69 -2.78 -30.67
N MET A 168 -11.23 -3.66 -31.52
CA MET A 168 -12.10 -4.76 -31.09
C MET A 168 -11.23 -5.83 -30.42
N ALA A 169 -11.64 -6.33 -29.26
CA ALA A 169 -10.86 -7.24 -28.41
C ALA A 169 -9.49 -6.68 -27.93
N PRO A 170 -9.49 -5.62 -27.10
CA PRO A 170 -8.27 -5.12 -26.46
C PRO A 170 -7.45 -6.23 -25.79
N PRO A 171 -6.10 -6.14 -25.81
CA PRO A 171 -5.23 -7.21 -25.35
C PRO A 171 -5.33 -7.49 -23.85
N GLY A 172 -4.76 -8.60 -23.40
CA GLY A 172 -4.66 -8.99 -21.98
C GLY A 172 -3.98 -7.95 -21.08
N THR A 173 -3.20 -7.03 -21.66
CA THR A 173 -2.53 -5.93 -20.96
C THR A 173 -3.38 -4.67 -20.83
N ALA A 174 -4.52 -4.59 -21.53
CA ALA A 174 -5.37 -3.40 -21.52
C ALA A 174 -5.96 -3.17 -20.13
N SER A 175 -5.84 -1.94 -19.63
CA SER A 175 -6.37 -1.51 -18.34
C SER A 175 -6.92 -0.10 -18.38
N LEU A 176 -8.00 0.12 -17.64
CA LEU A 176 -8.59 1.41 -17.32
C LEU A 176 -8.59 1.54 -15.79
N LYS A 177 -7.94 2.57 -15.25
CA LYS A 177 -7.91 2.84 -13.80
C LYS A 177 -8.29 4.28 -13.52
N VAL A 178 -9.19 4.51 -12.58
CA VAL A 178 -9.42 5.86 -12.05
C VAL A 178 -8.22 6.27 -11.20
N VAL A 179 -7.55 7.35 -11.60
CA VAL A 179 -6.31 7.85 -10.97
C VAL A 179 -6.48 9.25 -10.36
N GLY A 180 -7.68 9.80 -10.43
CA GLY A 180 -7.92 11.18 -10.03
C GLY A 180 -9.30 11.68 -10.39
N PHE A 181 -9.49 12.99 -10.29
CA PHE A 181 -10.62 13.72 -10.81
C PHE A 181 -10.19 15.07 -11.41
N ALA A 182 -11.05 15.61 -12.27
CA ALA A 182 -10.94 16.95 -12.82
C ALA A 182 -12.33 17.55 -12.99
N GLY A 183 -12.48 18.82 -12.63
CA GLY A 183 -13.67 19.60 -12.95
C GLY A 183 -13.75 19.93 -14.44
N ALA A 184 -14.83 20.57 -14.87
CA ALA A 184 -14.84 21.23 -16.17
C ALA A 184 -13.83 22.39 -16.21
N SER A 185 -13.60 22.98 -17.39
CA SER A 185 -12.74 24.17 -17.49
C SER A 185 -13.28 25.31 -16.61
N GLY A 186 -12.46 25.82 -15.70
CA GLY A 186 -12.82 26.89 -14.75
C GLY A 186 -13.72 26.45 -13.59
N ASP A 187 -13.94 25.15 -13.41
CA ASP A 187 -14.84 24.63 -12.37
C ASP A 187 -14.19 24.58 -10.99
N LEU A 188 -12.93 24.13 -10.91
CA LEU A 188 -12.21 23.96 -9.65
C LEU A 188 -11.49 25.25 -9.24
N THR A 189 -11.67 25.64 -7.97
CA THR A 189 -11.02 26.79 -7.34
C THR A 189 -10.16 26.35 -6.15
N ALA A 190 -9.04 27.01 -5.91
CA ALA A 190 -8.27 26.87 -4.68
C ALA A 190 -8.83 27.87 -3.65
N LEU A 191 -9.26 27.33 -2.51
CA LEU A 191 -9.71 28.07 -1.33
C LEU A 191 -8.58 28.11 -0.30
N ALA A 192 -8.71 28.96 0.73
CA ALA A 192 -7.71 29.02 1.80
C ALA A 192 -7.54 27.69 2.56
N ASP A 193 -8.62 26.90 2.67
CA ASP A 193 -8.70 25.65 3.42
C ASP A 193 -9.00 24.42 2.54
N GLY A 194 -8.76 24.51 1.23
CA GLY A 194 -8.91 23.36 0.32
C GLY A 194 -9.37 23.72 -1.08
N LEU A 195 -10.27 22.92 -1.65
CA LEU A 195 -10.78 23.09 -3.01
C LEU A 195 -12.26 23.39 -3.02
N GLY A 196 -12.66 24.30 -3.90
CA GLY A 196 -14.05 24.57 -4.25
C GLY A 196 -14.37 24.06 -5.66
N SER A 197 -15.65 23.82 -5.92
CA SER A 197 -16.17 23.55 -7.26
C SER A 197 -17.47 24.30 -7.50
N THR A 198 -17.82 24.56 -8.75
CA THR A 198 -19.14 25.09 -9.13
C THR A 198 -20.11 23.99 -9.54
N ALA A 199 -19.62 22.92 -10.18
CA ALA A 199 -20.46 21.87 -10.76
C ALA A 199 -20.06 20.43 -10.37
N LEU A 200 -18.77 20.16 -10.14
CA LEU A 200 -18.31 18.84 -9.70
C LEU A 200 -18.78 18.56 -8.26
N ASP A 201 -19.38 17.40 -8.06
CA ASP A 201 -19.79 16.90 -6.75
C ASP A 201 -18.72 15.94 -6.18
N PHE A 202 -17.94 16.40 -5.20
CA PHE A 202 -16.88 15.61 -4.58
C PHE A 202 -17.40 14.38 -3.81
N THR A 203 -18.66 14.38 -3.35
CA THR A 203 -19.25 13.25 -2.62
C THR A 203 -19.48 12.03 -3.51
N THR A 204 -19.52 12.23 -4.83
CA THR A 204 -19.74 11.16 -5.80
C THR A 204 -18.45 10.42 -6.20
N LEU A 205 -17.27 10.98 -5.89
CA LEU A 205 -15.99 10.53 -6.43
C LEU A 205 -15.34 9.38 -5.64
N GLY A 206 -15.97 8.91 -4.56
CA GLY A 206 -15.43 7.85 -3.72
C GLY A 206 -14.21 8.28 -2.87
N LEU A 207 -14.11 9.58 -2.56
CA LEU A 207 -13.07 10.12 -1.68
C LEU A 207 -13.33 9.73 -0.22
N ALA A 208 -12.27 9.61 0.57
CA ALA A 208 -12.34 9.31 2.00
C ALA A 208 -11.60 10.36 2.85
N VAL A 209 -12.12 10.62 4.06
CA VAL A 209 -11.42 11.46 5.06
C VAL A 209 -10.12 10.75 5.48
N GLY A 210 -9.02 11.50 5.48
CA GLY A 210 -7.67 10.98 5.68
C GLY A 210 -6.91 10.78 4.37
N GLN A 211 -7.58 10.63 3.23
CA GLN A 211 -6.92 10.34 1.96
C GLN A 211 -5.99 11.46 1.49
N ALA A 212 -4.80 11.09 1.03
CA ALA A 212 -3.88 12.00 0.36
C ALA A 212 -4.30 12.25 -1.09
N VAL A 213 -4.30 13.53 -1.49
CA VAL A 213 -4.56 13.96 -2.86
C VAL A 213 -3.40 14.81 -3.38
N LYS A 214 -3.05 14.68 -4.65
CA LYS A 214 -2.08 15.54 -5.32
C LYS A 214 -2.81 16.53 -6.22
N VAL A 215 -2.57 17.81 -6.05
CA VAL A 215 -3.19 18.88 -6.83
C VAL A 215 -2.27 19.30 -7.98
N GLY A 216 -2.81 19.34 -9.19
CA GLY A 216 -2.14 19.80 -10.40
C GLY A 216 -1.46 18.69 -11.20
N GLY A 217 -1.64 18.74 -12.52
CA GLY A 217 -0.86 17.97 -13.49
C GLY A 217 0.40 18.70 -13.98
N SER A 218 1.06 18.10 -14.96
CA SER A 218 2.30 18.58 -15.59
C SER A 218 2.07 19.80 -16.49
N ALA A 219 0.96 19.81 -17.23
CA ALA A 219 0.59 20.89 -18.16
C ALA A 219 0.06 22.14 -17.45
N ALA A 220 0.33 23.33 -18.00
CA ALA A 220 -0.13 24.59 -17.40
C ALA A 220 -1.67 24.71 -17.30
N GLY A 221 -2.40 24.07 -18.23
CA GLY A 221 -3.85 24.01 -18.25
C GLY A 221 -4.47 23.08 -17.20
N THR A 222 -3.67 22.25 -16.52
CA THR A 222 -4.16 21.26 -15.55
C THR A 222 -3.77 21.58 -14.10
N GLN A 223 -3.28 22.79 -13.84
CA GLN A 223 -2.80 23.21 -12.52
C GLN A 223 -3.06 24.70 -12.23
N PHE A 224 -3.20 25.04 -10.95
CA PHE A 224 -3.43 26.42 -10.52
C PHE A 224 -2.25 27.34 -10.88
N ALA A 225 -2.52 28.61 -11.15
CA ALA A 225 -1.49 29.56 -11.56
C ALA A 225 -0.43 29.77 -10.47
N PHE A 226 -0.81 29.76 -9.19
CA PHE A 226 0.18 29.89 -8.10
C PHE A 226 1.17 28.71 -8.07
N LEU A 227 0.72 27.47 -8.32
CA LEU A 227 1.59 26.30 -8.43
C LEU A 227 2.54 26.43 -9.63
N ILE A 228 2.08 27.06 -10.71
CA ILE A 228 2.95 27.37 -11.85
C ILE A 228 4.08 28.30 -11.39
N SER A 229 3.73 29.42 -10.78
CA SER A 229 4.70 30.41 -10.31
C SER A 229 5.67 29.87 -9.26
N ALA A 230 5.23 28.93 -8.42
CA ALA A 230 6.07 28.29 -7.39
C ALA A 230 7.14 27.32 -7.95
N GLY A 231 7.06 26.94 -9.23
CA GLY A 231 8.06 26.13 -9.93
C GLY A 231 7.95 24.61 -9.70
N THR A 232 8.75 23.84 -10.44
CA THR A 232 8.63 22.37 -10.56
C THR A 232 8.69 21.64 -9.22
N LYS A 233 9.54 22.05 -8.29
CA LYS A 233 9.68 21.41 -6.98
C LYS A 233 8.40 21.53 -6.15
N ALA A 234 7.78 22.71 -6.12
CA ALA A 234 6.54 22.94 -5.39
C ALA A 234 5.37 22.15 -6.02
N ARG A 235 5.29 22.10 -7.35
CA ARG A 235 4.29 21.30 -8.09
C ARG A 235 4.40 19.81 -7.79
N ALA A 236 5.62 19.27 -7.82
CA ALA A 236 5.87 17.86 -7.48
C ALA A 236 5.55 17.55 -6.01
N ALA A 237 5.57 18.56 -5.14
CA ALA A 237 5.26 18.43 -3.73
C ALA A 237 3.82 18.84 -3.35
N ALA A 238 2.97 19.17 -4.32
CA ALA A 238 1.61 19.70 -4.13
C ALA A 238 0.59 18.63 -3.67
N TYR A 239 0.87 18.00 -2.54
CA TYR A 239 0.00 17.04 -1.88
C TYR A 239 -0.71 17.71 -0.72
N ALA A 240 -1.94 17.29 -0.47
CA ALA A 240 -2.75 17.68 0.67
C ALA A 240 -3.52 16.45 1.19
N ARG A 241 -4.10 16.55 2.38
CA ARG A 241 -4.92 15.48 2.96
C ARG A 241 -6.36 15.95 3.12
N VAL A 242 -7.31 15.09 2.79
CA VAL A 242 -8.74 15.36 2.93
C VAL A 242 -9.16 15.29 4.40
N THR A 243 -9.80 16.35 4.88
CA THR A 243 -10.37 16.42 6.25
C THR A 243 -11.89 16.55 6.25
N GLY A 244 -12.50 16.96 5.14
CA GLY A 244 -13.94 17.04 5.00
C GLY A 244 -14.38 17.00 3.54
N ILE A 245 -15.52 16.38 3.27
CA ILE A 245 -16.06 16.19 1.92
C ILE A 245 -17.51 16.69 1.93
N ALA A 246 -17.78 17.71 1.13
CA ALA A 246 -19.11 18.20 0.81
C ALA A 246 -19.24 18.30 -0.71
N ALA A 247 -20.47 18.46 -1.23
CA ALA A 247 -20.72 18.41 -2.67
C ALA A 247 -19.77 19.32 -3.47
N ASN A 248 -19.70 20.59 -3.11
CA ASN A 248 -18.88 21.56 -3.84
C ASN A 248 -17.68 22.10 -3.04
N LYS A 249 -17.33 21.46 -1.92
CA LYS A 249 -16.16 21.83 -1.10
C LYS A 249 -15.43 20.60 -0.60
N LEU A 250 -14.13 20.54 -0.88
CA LEU A 250 -13.20 19.57 -0.32
C LEU A 250 -12.30 20.30 0.67
N THR A 251 -12.50 20.08 1.96
CA THR A 251 -11.66 20.67 3.00
C THR A 251 -10.37 19.86 3.11
N LEU A 252 -9.23 20.56 3.07
CA LEU A 252 -7.90 19.97 3.03
C LEU A 252 -7.03 20.51 4.17
N ASP A 253 -6.19 19.65 4.73
CA ASP A 253 -5.04 20.03 5.54
C ASP A 253 -3.73 19.56 4.91
N ASN A 254 -2.60 19.75 5.60
CA ASN A 254 -1.28 19.45 5.06
C ASN A 254 -1.01 20.17 3.72
N LEU A 255 -1.60 21.35 3.53
CA LEU A 255 -1.50 22.11 2.30
C LEU A 255 -0.01 22.36 1.97
N PRO A 256 0.36 22.28 0.68
CA PRO A 256 1.74 22.48 0.28
C PRO A 256 2.19 23.91 0.59
N SER A 257 3.49 24.08 0.83
CA SER A 257 4.06 25.39 1.09
C SER A 257 3.75 26.35 -0.06
N GLY A 258 3.30 27.57 0.27
CA GLY A 258 2.91 28.58 -0.71
C GLY A 258 1.49 28.42 -1.26
N TRP A 259 0.64 27.59 -0.64
CA TRP A 259 -0.78 27.53 -0.97
C TRP A 259 -1.47 28.89 -0.82
N THR A 260 -2.26 29.25 -1.83
CA THR A 260 -3.00 30.52 -1.91
C THR A 260 -4.26 30.32 -2.75
N THR A 261 -5.22 31.24 -2.59
CA THR A 261 -6.47 31.22 -3.36
C THR A 261 -6.23 31.45 -4.84
N ASP A 262 -6.96 30.73 -5.68
CA ASP A 262 -6.88 30.81 -7.15
C ASP A 262 -8.21 30.40 -7.79
N ALA A 263 -8.72 31.21 -8.72
CA ALA A 263 -10.01 30.98 -9.37
C ALA A 263 -9.98 29.85 -10.41
N GLY A 264 -8.80 29.34 -10.81
CA GLY A 264 -8.71 28.25 -11.79
C GLY A 264 -9.25 28.60 -13.18
N THR A 265 -9.45 29.89 -13.48
CA THR A 265 -10.16 30.38 -14.68
C THR A 265 -9.60 29.78 -15.97
N GLY A 266 -10.48 29.16 -16.77
CA GLY A 266 -10.13 28.60 -18.08
C GLY A 266 -9.24 27.35 -18.03
N LYS A 267 -9.07 26.73 -16.85
CA LYS A 267 -8.23 25.55 -16.65
C LYS A 267 -9.03 24.34 -16.21
N THR A 268 -8.63 23.17 -16.68
CA THR A 268 -9.18 21.88 -16.26
C THR A 268 -8.25 21.31 -15.22
N ILE A 269 -8.36 21.76 -13.97
CA ILE A 269 -7.44 21.38 -12.90
C ILE A 269 -7.56 19.88 -12.61
N TRP A 270 -6.41 19.20 -12.57
CA TRP A 270 -6.35 17.76 -12.26
C TRP A 270 -5.99 17.58 -10.79
N VAL A 271 -6.64 16.62 -10.15
CA VAL A 271 -6.34 16.19 -8.78
C VAL A 271 -6.23 14.68 -8.78
N PHE A 272 -5.08 14.15 -8.37
CA PHE A 272 -4.82 12.73 -8.32
C PHE A 272 -5.12 12.17 -6.93
N PHE A 273 -5.73 11.00 -6.90
CA PHE A 273 -5.97 10.21 -5.69
C PHE A 273 -5.89 8.73 -6.07
N GLY A 274 -5.90 7.85 -5.08
CA GLY A 274 -5.72 6.43 -5.32
C GLY A 274 -6.41 5.56 -4.29
N ASP A 275 -6.00 4.30 -4.24
CA ASP A 275 -6.62 3.34 -3.34
C ASP A 275 -6.16 3.62 -1.90
N GLN A 276 -7.03 3.36 -0.93
CA GLN A 276 -6.74 3.58 0.49
C GLN A 276 -6.95 2.29 1.28
N ILE A 277 -6.11 2.08 2.29
CA ILE A 277 -6.33 1.09 3.35
C ILE A 277 -6.07 1.71 4.71
N LYS A 278 -6.85 1.29 5.71
CA LYS A 278 -6.68 1.65 7.13
C LYS A 278 -6.80 0.41 7.99
N ASN A 279 -6.21 0.43 9.18
CA ASN A 279 -6.29 -0.73 10.08
C ASN A 279 -7.75 -1.09 10.40
N GLY A 280 -8.05 -2.39 10.42
CA GLY A 280 -9.40 -2.94 10.56
C GLY A 280 -9.43 -4.20 11.42
N VAL A 281 -10.39 -5.07 11.13
CA VAL A 281 -10.64 -6.36 11.83
C VAL A 281 -10.94 -7.52 10.85
N THR A 282 -10.75 -7.30 9.55
CA THR A 282 -10.98 -8.30 8.51
C THR A 282 -9.70 -9.10 8.30
N LYS A 283 -9.68 -10.34 8.78
CA LYS A 283 -8.55 -11.24 8.57
C LYS A 283 -8.35 -11.53 7.09
N ASN A 284 -7.11 -11.40 6.62
CA ASN A 284 -6.71 -11.86 5.29
C ASN A 284 -5.56 -12.85 5.46
N SER A 285 -5.75 -14.09 5.02
CA SER A 285 -4.73 -15.14 5.09
C SER A 285 -4.23 -15.54 3.72
N LEU A 286 -2.99 -16.04 3.71
CA LEU A 286 -2.28 -16.42 2.49
C LEU A 286 -1.86 -17.89 2.56
N SER A 287 -1.97 -18.58 1.43
CA SER A 287 -1.18 -19.77 1.17
C SER A 287 0.14 -19.35 0.53
N ILE A 288 1.25 -19.67 1.17
CA ILE A 288 2.60 -19.32 0.70
C ILE A 288 3.35 -20.62 0.40
N GLU A 289 3.97 -20.73 -0.78
CA GLU A 289 4.78 -21.88 -1.16
C GLU A 289 6.23 -21.46 -1.43
N LYS A 290 7.16 -22.26 -0.90
CA LYS A 290 8.59 -22.18 -1.17
C LYS A 290 9.03 -23.33 -2.06
N GLY A 291 9.52 -23.04 -3.25
CA GLY A 291 10.08 -24.03 -4.18
C GLY A 291 11.61 -24.04 -4.22
N PHE A 292 12.22 -25.21 -4.07
CA PHE A 292 13.66 -25.42 -4.19
C PHE A 292 14.02 -25.97 -5.57
N LEU A 293 14.07 -25.08 -6.56
CA LEU A 293 14.10 -25.45 -7.97
C LEU A 293 15.43 -26.07 -8.42
N ALA A 294 16.48 -26.02 -7.59
CA ALA A 294 17.80 -26.54 -7.92
C ALA A 294 17.99 -28.05 -7.73
N GLN A 295 17.03 -28.72 -7.11
CA GLN A 295 17.07 -30.15 -6.91
C GLN A 295 16.73 -30.89 -8.21
N PRO A 296 17.23 -32.13 -8.43
CA PRO A 296 16.85 -32.94 -9.60
C PRO A 296 15.35 -33.16 -9.70
N VAL A 297 14.69 -33.35 -8.55
CA VAL A 297 13.24 -33.26 -8.39
C VAL A 297 13.01 -32.10 -7.42
N PRO A 298 12.41 -30.99 -7.86
CA PRO A 298 12.11 -29.86 -6.98
C PRO A 298 11.21 -30.28 -5.83
N SER A 299 11.55 -29.83 -4.62
CA SER A 299 10.66 -29.91 -3.45
C SER A 299 10.02 -28.54 -3.18
N TYR A 300 8.79 -28.58 -2.69
CA TYR A 300 7.95 -27.44 -2.37
C TYR A 300 7.47 -27.57 -0.93
N ILE A 301 7.64 -26.52 -0.13
CA ILE A 301 7.10 -26.43 1.22
C ILE A 301 5.96 -25.41 1.18
N THR A 302 4.77 -25.83 1.58
CA THR A 302 3.58 -24.98 1.65
C THR A 302 3.31 -24.57 3.09
N ASN A 303 2.96 -23.31 3.28
CA ASN A 303 2.59 -22.67 4.53
C ASN A 303 1.18 -22.10 4.36
N LEU A 304 0.21 -22.61 5.12
CA LEU A 304 -1.22 -22.33 4.98
C LEU A 304 -1.73 -21.45 6.11
N GLY A 305 -2.77 -20.66 5.82
CA GLY A 305 -3.40 -19.80 6.83
C GLY A 305 -2.48 -18.69 7.32
N MET A 306 -1.54 -18.23 6.49
CA MET A 306 -0.51 -17.27 6.91
C MET A 306 -1.12 -15.88 7.06
N CYS A 307 -1.27 -15.41 8.29
CA CYS A 307 -1.70 -14.06 8.66
C CYS A 307 -0.51 -13.23 9.13
N ALA A 308 -0.38 -12.00 8.65
CA ALA A 308 0.70 -11.09 9.03
C ALA A 308 0.51 -10.61 10.47
N ASN A 309 1.38 -11.09 11.36
CA ASN A 309 1.40 -10.67 12.76
C ASN A 309 2.16 -9.36 12.94
N THR A 310 3.33 -9.23 12.30
CA THR A 310 4.09 -7.99 12.28
C THR A 310 4.41 -7.56 10.86
N PHE A 311 4.32 -6.26 10.60
CA PHE A 311 4.74 -5.64 9.35
C PHE A 311 5.58 -4.41 9.68
N SER A 312 6.77 -4.29 9.11
CA SER A 312 7.69 -3.19 9.39
C SER A 312 8.23 -2.58 8.11
N VAL A 313 8.39 -1.26 8.14
CA VAL A 313 9.01 -0.47 7.07
C VAL A 313 10.07 0.42 7.68
N ASP A 314 11.27 0.39 7.09
CA ASP A 314 12.42 1.20 7.49
C ASP A 314 12.80 2.14 6.35
N MET A 315 12.71 3.45 6.63
CA MET A 315 13.13 4.54 5.76
C MET A 315 14.33 5.25 6.39
N THR A 316 15.53 4.74 6.13
CA THR A 316 16.78 5.32 6.63
C THR A 316 17.52 6.08 5.54
N SER A 317 18.04 7.26 5.89
CA SER A 317 18.84 8.07 4.96
C SER A 317 20.07 7.30 4.47
N GLY A 318 20.28 7.28 3.15
CA GLY A 318 21.39 6.64 2.46
C GLY A 318 21.11 5.22 1.96
N ASP A 319 19.93 4.65 2.25
CA ASP A 319 19.59 3.27 1.90
C ASP A 319 18.27 3.18 1.10
N LYS A 320 18.02 1.99 0.56
CA LYS A 320 16.72 1.59 0.02
C LYS A 320 15.70 1.41 1.15
N ILE A 321 14.42 1.55 0.84
CA ILE A 321 13.36 1.31 1.83
C ILE A 321 13.22 -0.20 2.00
N LYS A 322 13.49 -0.69 3.21
CA LYS A 322 13.44 -2.10 3.56
C LYS A 322 12.13 -2.38 4.29
N GLY A 323 11.61 -3.59 4.14
CA GLY A 323 10.49 -4.04 4.94
C GLY A 323 10.64 -5.50 5.34
N SER A 324 9.91 -5.85 6.38
CA SER A 324 9.79 -7.23 6.86
C SER A 324 8.35 -7.50 7.27
N VAL A 325 7.93 -8.75 7.09
CA VAL A 325 6.68 -9.27 7.62
C VAL A 325 6.97 -10.56 8.36
N ALA A 326 6.36 -10.76 9.52
CA ALA A 326 6.33 -12.05 10.21
C ALA A 326 4.89 -12.55 10.27
N PHE A 327 4.72 -13.84 9.99
CA PHE A 327 3.43 -14.50 9.90
C PHE A 327 3.23 -15.48 11.04
N THR A 328 1.97 -15.61 11.44
CA THR A 328 1.44 -16.73 12.21
C THR A 328 0.51 -17.50 11.27
N GLY A 329 0.64 -18.82 11.20
CA GLY A 329 -0.10 -19.68 10.30
C GLY A 329 -0.68 -20.91 10.98
N MET A 330 -1.50 -21.67 10.23
CA MET A 330 -2.17 -22.85 10.76
C MET A 330 -1.41 -24.13 10.45
N GLY A 331 -0.85 -24.28 9.26
CA GLY A 331 -0.30 -25.58 8.88
C GLY A 331 0.46 -25.52 7.58
N GLY A 332 0.73 -26.68 7.00
CA GLY A 332 1.58 -26.76 5.84
C GLY A 332 1.82 -28.18 5.39
N GLY A 333 2.74 -28.31 4.45
CA GLY A 333 3.11 -29.58 3.87
C GLY A 333 4.39 -29.49 3.08
N ILE A 334 4.90 -30.66 2.68
CA ILE A 334 6.00 -30.76 1.74
C ILE A 334 5.58 -31.68 0.60
N SER A 335 5.88 -31.29 -0.63
CA SER A 335 5.49 -32.01 -1.85
C SER A 335 6.57 -31.86 -2.92
N THR A 336 6.57 -32.76 -3.90
CA THR A 336 7.34 -32.60 -5.15
C THR A 336 6.50 -31.98 -6.27
N THR A 337 5.21 -31.75 -6.00
CA THR A 337 4.27 -31.08 -6.91
C THR A 337 3.94 -29.70 -6.34
N THR A 338 4.13 -28.67 -7.15
CA THR A 338 3.76 -27.29 -6.81
C THR A 338 2.25 -27.08 -6.83
N LEU A 339 1.76 -26.13 -6.03
CA LEU A 339 0.38 -25.65 -6.07
C LEU A 339 0.00 -25.01 -7.41
N ASP A 340 0.97 -24.44 -8.14
CA ASP A 340 0.77 -23.82 -9.45
C ASP A 340 2.00 -24.03 -10.33
N ALA A 341 1.84 -24.72 -11.44
CA ALA A 341 2.93 -25.01 -12.38
C ALA A 341 3.38 -23.79 -13.18
N ALA A 342 2.56 -22.76 -13.29
CA ALA A 342 2.81 -21.56 -14.08
C ALA A 342 2.49 -20.27 -13.29
N PRO A 343 3.13 -20.04 -12.14
CA PRO A 343 2.83 -18.90 -11.30
C PRO A 343 3.15 -17.58 -12.03
N ASP A 344 2.27 -16.59 -11.81
CA ASP A 344 2.39 -15.25 -12.40
C ASP A 344 3.80 -14.70 -12.18
N ALA A 345 4.30 -13.99 -13.19
CA ALA A 345 5.59 -13.36 -13.13
C ALA A 345 5.67 -12.35 -11.97
N VAL A 346 6.90 -12.15 -11.49
CA VAL A 346 7.19 -11.19 -10.44
C VAL A 346 6.84 -9.77 -10.90
N THR A 347 6.35 -8.94 -9.99
CA THR A 347 6.01 -7.54 -10.33
C THR A 347 7.24 -6.74 -10.77
N THR A 348 7.06 -5.88 -11.77
CA THR A 348 8.13 -5.09 -12.39
C THR A 348 8.35 -3.71 -11.75
N GLY A 349 7.63 -3.39 -10.67
CA GLY A 349 7.75 -2.11 -9.96
C GLY A 349 9.19 -1.78 -9.56
N VAL A 350 9.56 -0.51 -9.51
CA VAL A 350 10.95 -0.16 -9.18
C VAL A 350 11.12 -0.02 -7.66
N VAL A 351 12.21 -0.54 -7.12
CA VAL A 351 12.55 -0.44 -5.69
C VAL A 351 12.68 1.03 -5.30
N MET A 352 12.05 1.43 -4.19
CA MET A 352 12.06 2.79 -3.68
C MET A 352 13.21 3.01 -2.68
N ALA A 353 13.85 4.17 -2.72
CA ALA A 353 14.94 4.53 -1.83
C ALA A 353 14.63 5.79 -1.02
N ALA A 354 15.20 5.91 0.18
CA ALA A 354 14.85 6.98 1.11
C ALA A 354 15.15 8.37 0.51
N ASN A 355 16.42 8.72 0.31
CA ASN A 355 16.81 10.08 -0.10
C ASN A 355 16.32 10.47 -1.50
N ALA A 356 16.14 9.48 -2.38
CA ALA A 356 15.74 9.73 -3.76
C ALA A 356 14.22 9.77 -3.94
N ASN A 357 13.45 9.09 -3.07
CA ASN A 357 12.01 8.90 -3.28
C ASN A 357 11.14 9.37 -2.11
N VAL A 358 11.66 9.51 -0.89
CA VAL A 358 10.93 10.14 0.21
C VAL A 358 10.84 11.64 -0.05
N GLY A 359 9.70 12.07 -0.58
CA GLY A 359 9.45 13.45 -0.96
C GLY A 359 8.97 14.33 0.20
N ARG A 360 8.51 13.71 1.29
CA ARG A 360 8.07 14.38 2.52
C ARG A 360 8.14 13.42 3.70
N LEU A 361 8.70 13.88 4.81
CA LEU A 361 8.38 13.39 6.15
C LEU A 361 7.81 14.58 6.92
N GLY A 362 6.55 14.51 7.33
CA GLY A 362 5.84 15.61 7.95
C GLY A 362 5.36 15.28 9.35
N VAL A 363 5.43 16.27 10.24
CA VAL A 363 4.93 16.22 11.61
C VAL A 363 4.04 17.43 11.85
N ASN A 364 2.86 17.20 12.43
CA ASN A 364 1.87 18.23 12.74
C ASN A 364 1.60 19.17 11.56
N GLN A 365 1.29 18.57 10.41
CA GLN A 365 1.01 19.24 9.15
C GLN A 365 2.16 19.98 8.46
N VAL A 366 3.31 20.09 9.10
CA VAL A 366 4.50 20.75 8.53
C VAL A 366 5.49 19.70 8.05
N GLN A 367 6.08 19.91 6.86
CA GLN A 367 7.19 19.07 6.42
C GLN A 367 8.43 19.35 7.27
N LEU A 368 9.07 18.30 7.78
CA LEU A 368 10.37 18.42 8.44
C LEU A 368 11.40 18.94 7.44
N GLY A 369 12.05 20.03 7.81
CA GLY A 369 13.03 20.76 7.02
C GLY A 369 13.97 21.52 7.95
N ALA A 370 14.68 22.52 7.42
CA ALA A 370 15.57 23.33 8.26
C ALA A 370 14.78 23.93 9.46
N PRO A 371 15.31 23.84 10.70
CA PRO A 371 16.59 23.25 11.09
C PRO A 371 16.53 21.76 11.50
N ASN A 372 15.35 21.14 11.56
CA ASN A 372 15.09 19.76 12.01
C ASN A 372 14.98 18.76 10.84
N TRP A 373 16.01 18.64 10.00
CA TRP A 373 15.93 17.68 8.88
C TRP A 373 15.77 16.24 9.38
N ALA A 374 14.89 15.48 8.73
CA ALA A 374 14.68 14.07 9.01
C ALA A 374 15.86 13.21 8.53
N LYS A 375 16.22 12.21 9.33
CA LYS A 375 17.30 11.25 9.05
C LYS A 375 16.83 9.80 8.99
N GLY A 376 15.75 9.47 9.70
CA GLY A 376 15.16 8.15 9.66
C GLY A 376 13.70 8.16 10.09
N PHE A 377 12.93 7.25 9.52
CA PHE A 377 11.57 6.96 9.95
C PHE A 377 11.34 5.45 9.87
N THR A 378 10.92 4.85 10.97
CA THR A 378 10.48 3.46 11.01
C THR A 378 9.01 3.40 11.38
N LEU A 379 8.34 2.39 10.86
CA LEU A 379 6.94 2.06 11.14
C LEU A 379 6.86 0.56 11.38
N GLN A 380 6.13 0.15 12.40
CA GLN A 380 5.76 -1.22 12.68
C GLN A 380 4.28 -1.31 13.03
N ILE A 381 3.59 -2.28 12.43
CA ILE A 381 2.27 -2.76 12.82
C ILE A 381 2.49 -4.11 13.49
N ASN A 382 1.91 -4.31 14.67
CA ASN A 382 1.88 -5.58 15.38
C ASN A 382 0.43 -5.90 15.78
N ASN A 383 -0.13 -6.96 15.22
CA ASN A 383 -1.51 -7.38 15.46
C ASN A 383 -1.66 -8.30 16.68
N ASN A 384 -0.55 -8.70 17.31
CA ASN A 384 -0.54 -9.57 18.49
C ASN A 384 -1.35 -10.86 18.30
N LEU A 385 -1.21 -11.47 17.11
CA LEU A 385 -1.90 -12.68 16.70
C LEU A 385 -1.50 -13.89 17.55
N ARG A 386 -2.45 -14.77 17.83
CA ARG A 386 -2.23 -16.00 18.61
C ARG A 386 -2.92 -17.18 17.98
N SER A 387 -2.18 -18.26 17.76
CA SER A 387 -2.74 -19.55 17.33
C SER A 387 -3.69 -20.12 18.39
N ARG A 388 -4.78 -20.73 17.95
CA ARG A 388 -5.71 -21.50 18.80
C ARG A 388 -5.60 -22.96 18.43
N ASP A 389 -5.27 -23.79 19.41
CA ASP A 389 -5.16 -25.24 19.24
C ASP A 389 -6.45 -25.95 19.68
N ALA A 390 -6.67 -27.18 19.20
CA ALA A 390 -7.76 -28.05 19.59
C ALA A 390 -7.24 -29.49 19.79
N VAL A 391 -7.89 -30.27 20.65
CA VAL A 391 -7.44 -31.64 21.00
C VAL A 391 -7.58 -32.62 19.84
N ASP A 392 -8.53 -32.38 18.94
CA ASP A 392 -8.83 -33.18 17.75
C ASP A 392 -8.10 -32.72 16.48
N SER A 393 -7.15 -31.78 16.62
CA SER A 393 -6.36 -31.24 15.52
C SER A 393 -4.88 -31.26 15.86
N ASP A 394 -4.05 -31.69 14.91
CA ASP A 394 -2.59 -31.66 15.05
C ASP A 394 -1.96 -30.34 14.55
N ALA A 395 -2.79 -29.35 14.23
CA ALA A 395 -2.48 -27.99 13.79
C ALA A 395 -3.44 -26.97 14.45
N PRO A 396 -3.05 -25.69 14.58
CA PRO A 396 -3.97 -24.62 14.97
C PRO A 396 -5.27 -24.61 14.13
N VAL A 397 -6.41 -24.44 14.79
CA VAL A 397 -7.76 -24.41 14.18
C VAL A 397 -8.24 -23.01 13.82
N ASP A 398 -7.66 -21.98 14.43
CA ASP A 398 -7.93 -20.57 14.12
C ASP A 398 -6.73 -19.72 14.58
N ILE A 399 -6.67 -18.49 14.08
CA ILE A 399 -5.72 -17.47 14.52
C ILE A 399 -6.53 -16.35 15.15
N ALA A 400 -6.34 -16.14 16.45
CA ALA A 400 -7.03 -15.10 17.20
C ALA A 400 -6.35 -13.75 17.02
N ASP A 401 -7.17 -12.72 16.78
CA ASP A 401 -6.70 -11.35 16.66
C ASP A 401 -6.34 -10.80 18.05
N GLY A 402 -5.36 -9.91 18.08
CA GLY A 402 -4.94 -9.17 19.27
C GLY A 402 -5.15 -7.66 19.08
N GLU A 403 -4.60 -6.87 20.00
CA GLU A 403 -4.61 -5.41 19.86
C GLU A 403 -3.68 -5.00 18.71
N CYS A 404 -4.20 -4.24 17.73
CA CYS A 404 -3.38 -3.63 16.68
C CYS A 404 -2.53 -2.48 17.26
N THR A 405 -1.27 -2.78 17.53
CA THR A 405 -0.27 -1.84 18.04
C THR A 405 0.55 -1.28 16.89
N VAL A 406 0.47 0.03 16.65
CA VAL A 406 1.28 0.72 15.64
C VAL A 406 2.32 1.61 16.32
N THR A 407 3.59 1.35 16.04
CA THR A 407 4.74 2.03 16.66
C THR A 407 5.78 2.38 15.63
N GLY A 408 6.76 3.18 16.04
CA GLY A 408 7.92 3.45 15.21
C GLY A 408 8.87 4.45 15.86
N LYS A 409 9.87 4.85 15.09
CA LYS A 409 10.89 5.81 15.51
C LYS A 409 11.02 6.91 14.47
N LEU A 410 11.05 8.16 14.93
CA LEU A 410 11.37 9.34 14.14
C LEU A 410 12.73 9.88 14.58
N THR A 411 13.68 9.93 13.66
CA THR A 411 15.02 10.47 13.92
C THR A 411 15.24 11.75 13.11
N THR A 412 15.57 12.83 13.80
CA THR A 412 15.79 14.17 13.21
C THR A 412 17.05 14.83 13.75
N TYR A 413 17.61 15.78 13.02
CA TYR A 413 18.56 16.72 13.62
C TYR A 413 17.84 17.59 14.66
N PHE A 414 18.53 17.86 15.77
CA PHE A 414 17.97 18.73 16.81
C PHE A 414 18.32 20.19 16.55
N GLY A 415 17.42 20.89 15.87
CA GLY A 415 17.54 22.31 15.53
C GLY A 415 16.54 23.25 16.23
N SER A 416 15.43 22.71 16.76
CA SER A 416 14.41 23.46 17.52
C SER A 416 13.86 22.62 18.68
N LYS A 417 13.37 23.30 19.73
CA LYS A 417 12.78 22.68 20.92
C LYS A 417 11.38 22.09 20.70
N ASP A 418 10.70 22.43 19.60
CA ASP A 418 9.25 22.20 19.44
C ASP A 418 8.82 20.73 19.57
N GLU A 419 9.58 19.80 18.99
CA GLU A 419 9.27 18.36 19.07
C GLU A 419 9.65 17.75 20.43
N VAL A 420 10.69 18.27 21.08
CA VAL A 420 11.07 17.87 22.43
C VAL A 420 10.06 18.37 23.46
N GLU A 421 9.56 19.59 23.30
CA GLU A 421 8.48 20.14 24.14
C GLU A 421 7.17 19.37 23.94
N ALA A 422 6.86 18.97 22.71
CA ALA A 422 5.72 18.09 22.43
C ALA A 422 5.86 16.71 23.10
N PHE A 423 7.07 16.15 23.13
CA PHE A 423 7.37 14.94 23.89
C PHE A 423 7.11 15.12 25.37
N TYR A 424 7.66 16.15 26.01
CA TYR A 424 7.46 16.39 27.45
C TYR A 424 6.01 16.67 27.82
N ASN A 425 5.25 17.35 26.94
CA ASN A 425 3.85 17.66 27.16
C ASN A 425 2.89 16.53 26.75
N GLY A 426 3.38 15.44 26.17
CA GLY A 426 2.53 14.38 25.62
C GLY A 426 1.58 14.86 24.52
N THR A 427 1.97 15.89 23.76
CA THR A 427 1.12 16.50 22.73
C THR A 427 1.02 15.56 21.53
N PRO A 428 -0.19 15.15 21.10
CA PRO A 428 -0.35 14.30 19.93
C PRO A 428 0.18 14.98 18.66
N ARG A 429 0.82 14.17 17.80
CA ARG A 429 1.42 14.59 16.53
C ARG A 429 0.84 13.77 15.40
N GLN A 430 0.38 14.42 14.34
CA GLN A 430 0.12 13.73 13.08
C GLN A 430 1.46 13.50 12.37
N ILE A 431 1.80 12.26 12.02
CA ILE A 431 3.02 11.93 11.27
C ILE A 431 2.63 11.39 9.90
N ASN A 432 3.38 11.74 8.86
CA ASN A 432 3.21 11.14 7.54
C ASN A 432 4.52 11.08 6.76
N SER A 433 4.61 10.11 5.86
CA SER A 433 5.71 9.95 4.92
C SER A 433 5.18 9.71 3.51
N ARG A 434 5.69 10.46 2.55
CA ARG A 434 5.39 10.28 1.12
C ARG A 434 6.60 9.70 0.40
N VAL A 435 6.39 8.60 -0.30
CA VAL A 435 7.38 7.97 -1.17
C VAL A 435 6.88 7.97 -2.61
N THR A 436 7.62 8.58 -3.54
CA THR A 436 7.24 8.67 -4.96
C THR A 436 8.37 8.20 -5.86
N LYS A 437 8.06 7.32 -6.82
CA LYS A 437 8.99 6.87 -7.86
C LYS A 437 8.22 6.57 -9.16
N ASN A 438 8.72 7.05 -10.30
CA ASN A 438 8.13 6.84 -11.63
C ASN A 438 6.63 7.16 -11.70
N GLY A 439 6.17 8.23 -11.06
CA GLY A 439 4.76 8.60 -11.04
C GLY A 439 3.87 7.70 -10.17
N GLN A 440 4.43 6.75 -9.42
CA GLN A 440 3.72 5.97 -8.42
C GLN A 440 4.03 6.50 -7.03
N THR A 441 3.02 6.68 -6.19
CA THR A 441 3.18 7.25 -4.84
C THR A 441 2.56 6.35 -3.78
N LEU A 442 3.30 6.18 -2.67
CA LEU A 442 2.81 5.64 -1.41
C LEU A 442 2.79 6.74 -0.37
N PHE A 443 1.71 6.82 0.39
CA PHE A 443 1.55 7.83 1.43
C PHE A 443 1.18 7.14 2.74
N PHE A 444 2.17 6.99 3.62
CA PHE A 444 1.99 6.45 4.96
C PHE A 444 1.52 7.57 5.88
N GLN A 445 0.45 7.34 6.63
CA GLN A 445 -0.10 8.32 7.55
C GLN A 445 -0.39 7.68 8.90
N ILE A 446 0.02 8.39 9.94
CA ILE A 446 -0.31 8.11 11.32
C ILE A 446 -1.09 9.34 11.79
N PRO A 447 -2.43 9.30 11.70
CA PRO A 447 -3.27 10.46 11.97
C PRO A 447 -3.03 11.06 13.37
N ARG A 448 -2.76 10.20 14.36
CA ARG A 448 -2.47 10.58 15.74
C ARG A 448 -1.39 9.69 16.34
N ALA A 449 -0.20 10.24 16.56
CA ALA A 449 0.93 9.61 17.25
C ALA A 449 1.23 10.35 18.56
N ILE A 450 1.68 9.61 19.58
CA ILE A 450 2.16 10.18 20.84
C ILE A 450 3.59 9.69 21.04
N TYR A 451 4.52 10.61 21.29
CA TYR A 451 5.90 10.25 21.65
C TYR A 451 5.92 9.60 23.04
N ARG A 452 6.58 8.45 23.16
CA ARG A 452 6.64 7.64 24.39
C ARG A 452 8.06 7.35 24.87
N GLY A 453 9.05 7.51 24.00
CA GLY A 453 10.45 7.25 24.30
C GLY A 453 11.36 8.16 23.50
N GLY A 454 12.63 8.21 23.90
CA GLY A 454 13.58 9.17 23.36
C GLY A 454 13.34 10.58 23.89
N GLY A 455 13.52 11.59 23.03
CA GLY A 455 13.26 12.99 23.35
C GLY A 455 14.31 13.65 24.26
N ASN A 456 15.49 13.03 24.41
CA ASN A 456 16.62 13.61 25.12
C ASN A 456 17.81 13.80 24.17
N PRO A 457 17.91 14.94 23.47
CA PRO A 457 19.04 15.22 22.59
C PRO A 457 20.34 15.34 23.39
N GLN A 458 21.38 14.61 22.98
CA GLN A 458 22.67 14.57 23.68
C GLN A 458 23.83 14.89 22.74
N ALA A 459 24.83 15.63 23.25
CA ALA A 459 26.11 15.79 22.58
C ALA A 459 27.00 14.57 22.89
N THR A 460 27.03 13.59 21.99
CA THR A 460 27.69 12.30 22.22
C THR A 460 29.21 12.34 22.16
N ALA A 461 29.79 13.21 21.33
CA ALA A 461 31.25 13.34 21.17
C ALA A 461 31.64 14.70 20.56
N LYS A 462 32.95 14.97 20.46
CA LYS A 462 33.47 16.09 19.67
C LYS A 462 33.17 15.86 18.18
N ASN A 463 32.81 16.92 17.44
CA ASN A 463 32.54 16.89 15.99
C ASN A 463 31.38 15.97 15.56
N THR A 464 30.36 15.81 16.40
CA THR A 464 29.12 15.09 16.05
C THR A 464 27.92 16.03 16.11
N ASP A 465 26.98 15.87 15.18
CA ASP A 465 25.70 16.57 15.23
C ASP A 465 24.84 16.06 16.38
N VAL A 466 24.02 16.94 16.96
CA VAL A 466 23.04 16.54 17.98
C VAL A 466 21.77 16.04 17.28
N MET A 467 21.37 14.82 17.64
CA MET A 467 20.19 14.16 17.09
C MET A 467 19.06 14.14 18.12
N ALA A 468 17.82 14.24 17.63
CA ALA A 468 16.62 14.01 18.41
C ALA A 468 15.90 12.76 17.87
N ASP A 469 15.84 11.75 18.72
CA ASP A 469 15.17 10.48 18.47
C ASP A 469 13.86 10.45 19.24
N PHE A 470 12.76 10.12 18.57
CA PHE A 470 11.44 10.02 19.19
C PHE A 470 10.81 8.67 18.86
N ASP A 471 10.66 7.82 19.86
CA ASP A 471 9.85 6.62 19.76
C ASP A 471 8.38 7.02 19.94
N TRP A 472 7.53 6.58 19.02
CA TRP A 472 6.12 6.96 19.00
C TRP A 472 5.21 5.74 18.95
N GLN A 473 4.00 5.93 19.45
CA GLN A 473 2.92 4.97 19.35
C GLN A 473 1.67 5.69 18.85
N ALA A 474 0.96 5.06 17.90
CA ALA A 474 -0.31 5.57 17.41
C ALA A 474 -1.40 5.46 18.48
N ALA A 475 -2.38 6.35 18.42
CA ALA A 475 -3.63 6.27 19.16
C ALA A 475 -4.80 6.51 18.21
N GLN A 476 -6.00 6.09 18.60
CA GLN A 476 -7.20 6.27 17.79
C GLN A 476 -7.42 7.75 17.46
N ASP A 477 -7.50 8.05 16.17
CA ASP A 477 -7.89 9.36 15.67
C ASP A 477 -9.41 9.42 15.47
N VAL A 478 -10.04 10.47 16.00
CA VAL A 478 -11.50 10.62 15.99
C VAL A 478 -12.07 10.90 14.59
N ALA A 479 -11.30 11.54 13.70
CA ALA A 479 -11.79 11.92 12.38
C ALA A 479 -11.73 10.76 11.38
N THR A 480 -10.68 9.94 11.46
CA THR A 480 -10.44 8.83 10.52
C THR A 480 -10.82 7.45 11.08
N ASN A 481 -10.97 7.36 12.41
CA ASN A 481 -11.14 6.12 13.16
C ASN A 481 -10.03 5.09 12.83
N ALA A 482 -8.77 5.55 12.84
CA ALA A 482 -7.61 4.75 12.44
C ALA A 482 -6.38 5.07 13.29
N HIS A 483 -5.50 4.06 13.46
CA HIS A 483 -4.12 4.20 13.92
C HIS A 483 -3.18 4.48 12.74
N ILE A 484 -3.43 3.84 11.59
CA ILE A 484 -2.61 3.96 10.39
C ILE A 484 -3.48 3.94 9.14
N ILE A 485 -3.08 4.75 8.16
CA ILE A 485 -3.64 4.79 6.81
C ILE A 485 -2.50 4.71 5.81
N LEU A 486 -2.71 3.96 4.74
CA LEU A 486 -1.83 3.93 3.58
C LEU A 486 -2.65 4.23 2.32
N ASP A 487 -2.25 5.28 1.60
CA ASP A 487 -2.76 5.57 0.27
C ASP A 487 -1.75 5.11 -0.79
N ARG A 488 -2.22 4.47 -1.85
CA ARG A 488 -1.42 4.14 -3.04
C ARG A 488 -1.98 4.85 -4.26
N LEU A 489 -1.21 5.76 -4.84
CA LEU A 489 -1.57 6.43 -6.08
C LEU A 489 -0.84 5.74 -7.23
N PRO A 490 -1.54 5.04 -8.13
CA PRO A 490 -0.92 4.29 -9.22
C PRO A 490 -0.33 5.21 -10.29
N TYR A 491 -0.76 6.47 -10.31
CA TYR A 491 -0.28 7.47 -11.25
C TYR A 491 -0.40 8.88 -10.67
N VAL A 492 0.66 9.67 -10.85
CA VAL A 492 0.74 11.11 -10.64
C VAL A 492 1.69 11.71 -11.68
N GLU A 493 1.41 12.95 -12.10
CA GLU A 493 2.28 13.73 -13.00
C GLU A 493 3.35 14.55 -12.31
#